data_AF-A0AAW5EDK6-F1
#
_entry.id   AF-A0AAW5EDK6-F1
#
_cell.length_a   1.000
_cell.length_b   1.000
_cell.length_c   1.000
_cell.angle_alpha   90.00
_cell.angle_beta   90.00
_cell.angle_gamma   90.00
#
_symmetry.space_group_name_H-M   'P 1'
#
loop_
_entity.id
_entity.type
_entity.pdbx_description
1 polymer ?
#
loop_
_entity_poly.entity_id
_entity_poly.type
_entity_poly.pdbx_seq_one_letter_code
_entity_poly.pdbx_strand_id
1 'polypeptide(L)'
;DFYMVHLPLAAMNYTKPELDTLNPSDSEKRIFKKIQQVKKDFKDLKFINNHTGSLFTSDEKAMKKLYKAFEKEELIFVDSKTIA
;
A
#
# COMPACT_ATOMS: atom_id res chain seq x y z
N ASP A 1 -7.89 14.34 -15.18
CA ASP A 1 -7.29 13.11 -15.74
C ASP A 1 -7.24 12.00 -14.70
N PHE A 2 -7.32 10.76 -15.17
CA PHE A 2 -7.26 9.56 -14.32
C PHE A 2 -5.80 9.14 -14.12
N TYR A 3 -5.42 8.85 -12.88
CA TYR A 3 -4.13 8.27 -12.55
C TYR A 3 -4.21 7.48 -11.24
N MET A 4 -3.20 6.64 -11.01
CA MET A 4 -3.08 5.84 -9.80
C MET A 4 -1.65 5.88 -9.29
N VAL A 5 -1.46 5.70 -7.99
CA VAL A 5 -0.12 5.56 -7.39
C VAL A 5 0.16 4.09 -7.09
N HIS A 6 1.35 3.65 -7.50
CA HIS A 6 1.88 2.34 -7.17
C HIS A 6 2.56 2.39 -5.80
N LEU A 7 1.99 1.70 -4.82
CA LEU A 7 2.46 1.64 -3.44
C LEU A 7 3.37 0.41 -3.26
N PRO A 8 4.67 0.58 -2.92
CA PRO A 8 5.56 -0.54 -2.64
C PRO A 8 5.11 -1.33 -1.41
N LEU A 9 4.79 -2.60 -1.62
CA LEU A 9 4.41 -3.55 -0.57
C LEU A 9 5.38 -4.73 -0.59
N ALA A 10 5.73 -5.28 0.57
CA ALA A 10 6.67 -6.39 0.66
C ALA A 10 6.20 -7.63 -0.15
N ALA A 11 7.13 -8.26 -0.88
CA ALA A 11 6.90 -9.45 -1.68
C ALA A 11 7.70 -10.65 -1.18
N MET A 12 7.17 -11.86 -1.41
CA MET A 12 7.91 -13.09 -1.19
C MET A 12 9.08 -13.16 -2.17
N ASN A 13 10.26 -13.61 -1.71
CA ASN A 13 11.45 -13.81 -2.53
C ASN A 13 11.97 -12.58 -3.31
N TYR A 14 11.60 -11.36 -2.88
CA TYR A 14 12.10 -10.12 -3.49
C TYR A 14 13.23 -9.50 -2.66
N THR A 15 14.44 -9.50 -3.21
CA THR A 15 15.66 -9.10 -2.48
C THR A 15 16.04 -7.63 -2.65
N LYS A 16 15.26 -6.86 -3.43
CA LYS A 16 15.54 -5.46 -3.74
C LYS A 16 14.31 -4.55 -3.50
N PRO A 17 13.73 -4.53 -2.29
CA PRO A 17 12.58 -3.67 -1.99
C PRO A 17 12.93 -2.19 -2.21
N GLU A 18 11.96 -1.43 -2.71
CA GLU A 18 12.08 0.02 -2.83
C GLU A 18 12.20 0.65 -1.43
N LEU A 19 12.80 1.84 -1.38
CA LEU A 19 12.89 2.60 -0.13
C LEU A 19 11.48 2.84 0.44
N ASP A 20 11.33 2.63 1.75
CA ASP A 20 10.08 2.87 2.49
C ASP A 20 8.91 1.93 2.09
N THR A 21 9.23 0.73 1.58
CA THR A 21 8.28 -0.38 1.37
C THR A 21 7.55 -0.72 2.68
N LEU A 22 6.22 -0.92 2.59
CA LEU A 22 5.42 -1.37 3.72
C LEU A 22 5.55 -2.89 3.92
N ASN A 23 5.70 -3.29 5.18
CA ASN A 23 5.86 -4.68 5.60
C ASN A 23 4.66 -5.13 6.46
N PRO A 24 4.28 -6.42 6.45
CA PRO A 24 3.15 -6.91 7.28
C PRO A 24 3.29 -6.61 8.78
N SER A 25 4.54 -6.58 9.26
CA SER A 25 4.89 -6.27 10.65
C SER A 25 4.74 -4.79 11.01
N ASP A 26 4.49 -3.91 10.04
CA ASP A 26 4.34 -2.49 10.32
C ASP A 26 3.16 -2.20 11.26
N SER A 27 3.39 -1.21 12.13
CA SER A 27 2.34 -0.69 13.01
C SER A 27 1.27 0.04 12.20
N GLU A 28 0.03 0.02 12.68
CA GLU A 28 -1.08 0.77 12.06
C GLU A 28 -0.76 2.27 11.93
N LYS A 29 -0.05 2.84 12.93
CA LYS A 29 0.40 4.25 12.90
C LYS A 29 1.39 4.53 11.76
N ARG A 30 2.32 3.62 11.48
CA ARG A 30 3.29 3.76 10.38
C ARG A 30 2.60 3.66 9.03
N ILE A 31 1.73 2.66 8.86
CA ILE A 31 0.92 2.49 7.63
C ILE A 31 0.09 3.75 7.38
N PHE A 32 -0.66 4.22 8.38
CA PHE A 32 -1.48 5.43 8.25
C PHE A 32 -0.66 6.65 7.84
N LYS A 33 0.48 6.90 8.50
CA LYS A 33 1.38 8.01 8.12
C LYS A 33 1.88 7.91 6.68
N LYS A 34 2.22 6.71 6.21
CA LYS A 34 2.66 6.50 4.83
C LYS A 34 1.55 6.82 3.83
N ILE A 35 0.33 6.34 4.07
CA ILE A 35 -0.81 6.61 3.17
C ILE A 35 -1.18 8.09 3.16
N GLN A 36 -1.21 8.73 4.33
CA GLN A 36 -1.46 10.16 4.46
C GLN A 36 -0.40 11.00 3.70
N GLN A 37 0.88 10.61 3.81
CA GLN A 37 1.96 11.26 3.07
C GLN A 37 1.76 11.10 1.56
N VAL A 38 1.45 9.90 1.07
CA VAL A 38 1.15 9.64 -0.34
C VAL A 38 -0.04 10.50 -0.82
N LYS A 39 -1.14 10.57 -0.06
CA LYS A 39 -2.29 11.43 -0.41
C LYS A 39 -1.90 12.89 -0.54
N LYS A 40 -1.02 13.38 0.34
CA LYS A 40 -0.51 14.76 0.32
C LYS A 40 0.40 15.04 -0.88
N ASP A 41 1.26 14.09 -1.24
CA ASP A 41 2.24 14.24 -2.32
C ASP A 41 1.59 14.22 -3.71
N PHE A 42 0.46 13.55 -3.85
CA PHE A 42 -0.27 13.42 -5.12
C PHE A 42 -1.66 14.08 -5.02
N LYS A 43 -1.73 15.34 -5.43
CA LYS A 43 -2.98 16.12 -5.44
C LYS A 43 -4.07 15.43 -6.28
N ASP A 44 -5.28 15.31 -5.72
CA ASP A 44 -6.46 14.68 -6.34
C ASP A 44 -6.35 13.15 -6.52
N LEU A 45 -5.44 12.49 -5.79
CA LEU A 45 -5.29 11.03 -5.81
C LEU A 45 -6.56 10.32 -5.34
N LYS A 46 -7.08 9.42 -6.17
CA LYS A 46 -8.25 8.57 -5.85
C LYS A 46 -7.93 7.08 -5.78
N PHE A 47 -6.91 6.63 -6.51
CA PHE A 47 -6.67 5.22 -6.75
C PHE A 47 -5.24 4.83 -6.38
N ILE A 48 -5.10 3.75 -5.62
CA ILE A 48 -3.81 3.16 -5.28
C ILE A 48 -3.79 1.71 -5.76
N ASN A 49 -2.65 1.30 -6.31
CA ASN A 49 -2.37 -0.06 -6.71
C ASN A 49 -1.11 -0.55 -5.98
N ASN A 50 -0.99 -1.84 -5.72
CA ASN A 50 0.23 -2.39 -5.11
C ASN A 50 1.34 -2.63 -6.14
N HIS A 51 2.54 -2.14 -5.84
CA HIS A 51 3.76 -2.55 -6.50
C HIS A 51 4.34 -3.77 -5.78
N THR A 52 4.48 -4.89 -6.49
CA THR A 52 4.80 -6.21 -5.93
C THR A 52 3.77 -6.64 -4.88
N GLY A 53 4.17 -6.94 -3.64
CA GLY A 53 3.24 -7.11 -2.52
C GLY A 53 2.81 -8.53 -2.18
N SER A 54 3.31 -9.59 -2.82
CA SER A 54 2.82 -10.96 -2.59
C SER A 54 2.90 -11.43 -1.14
N LEU A 55 3.84 -10.90 -0.33
CA LEU A 55 3.90 -11.17 1.10
C LEU A 55 2.86 -10.32 1.85
N PHE A 56 2.79 -9.02 1.58
CA PHE A 56 1.87 -8.12 2.26
C PHE A 56 0.40 -8.43 1.98
N THR A 57 0.02 -8.63 0.72
CA THR A 57 -1.36 -8.90 0.31
C THR A 57 -1.85 -10.28 0.77
N SER A 58 -0.93 -11.20 1.10
CA SER A 58 -1.25 -12.50 1.71
C SER A 58 -1.55 -12.43 3.22
N ASP A 59 -1.18 -11.33 3.90
CA ASP A 59 -1.42 -11.15 5.34
C ASP A 59 -2.71 -10.36 5.59
N GLU A 60 -3.76 -11.05 6.04
CA GLU A 60 -5.08 -10.46 6.31
C GLU A 60 -5.02 -9.33 7.36
N LYS A 61 -4.18 -9.47 8.40
CA LYS A 61 -4.09 -8.47 9.47
C LYS A 61 -3.41 -7.21 8.94
N ALA A 62 -2.36 -7.35 8.14
CA ALA A 62 -1.70 -6.24 7.47
C ALA A 62 -2.66 -5.53 6.51
N MET A 63 -3.39 -6.29 5.68
CA MET A 63 -4.39 -5.73 4.76
C MET A 63 -5.50 -5.00 5.50
N LYS A 64 -6.00 -5.51 6.62
CA LYS A 64 -6.99 -4.80 7.46
C LYS A 64 -6.46 -3.45 7.96
N LYS A 65 -5.20 -3.36 8.39
CA LYS A 65 -4.59 -2.07 8.79
C LYS A 65 -4.48 -1.12 7.59
N LEU A 66 -4.10 -1.63 6.43
CA LEU A 66 -3.94 -0.85 5.21
C LEU A 66 -5.28 -0.30 4.69
N TYR A 67 -6.33 -1.13 4.65
CA TYR A 67 -7.68 -0.71 4.26
C TYR A 67 -8.24 0.38 5.18
N LYS A 68 -8.03 0.29 6.51
CA LYS A 68 -8.42 1.38 7.42
C LYS A 68 -7.74 2.70 7.08
N ALA A 69 -6.50 2.68 6.60
CA ALA A 69 -5.81 3.88 6.17
C ALA A 69 -6.37 4.42 4.85
N PHE A 70 -6.68 3.53 3.89
CA PHE A 70 -7.32 3.92 2.63
C PHE A 70 -8.71 4.51 2.84
N GLU A 71 -9.54 3.91 3.70
CA GLU A 71 -10.88 4.42 4.02
C GLU A 71 -10.82 5.83 4.63
N LYS A 72 -9.90 6.05 5.57
CA LYS A 72 -9.73 7.37 6.21
C LYS A 72 -9.28 8.46 5.26
N GLU A 73 -8.52 8.11 4.24
CA GLU A 73 -7.97 9.05 3.24
C GLU A 73 -8.78 9.06 1.93
N GLU A 74 -9.95 8.39 1.93
CA GLU A 74 -10.88 8.26 0.81
C GLU A 74 -10.19 7.77 -0.48
N LEU A 75 -9.42 6.70 -0.34
CA LEU A 75 -8.65 6.07 -1.42
C LEU A 75 -9.26 4.72 -1.81
N ILE A 76 -9.30 4.46 -3.11
CA ILE A 76 -9.75 3.19 -3.68
C ILE A 76 -8.52 2.34 -3.97
N PHE A 77 -8.46 1.16 -3.37
CA PHE A 77 -7.42 0.18 -3.66
C PHE A 77 -7.81 -0.69 -4.85
N VAL A 78 -6.89 -0.85 -5.78
CA VAL A 78 -7.00 -1.76 -6.92
C VAL A 78 -5.88 -2.78 -6.78
N ASP A 79 -6.26 -4.04 -6.56
CA ASP A 79 -5.32 -5.13 -6.35
C ASP A 79 -4.74 -5.63 -7.69
N SER A 80 -3.41 -5.67 -7.81
CA SER A 80 -2.69 -6.24 -8.97
C SER A 80 -2.82 -7.76 -9.08
N LYS A 81 -3.37 -8.44 -8.07
CA LYS A 81 -3.40 -9.92 -7.97
C LYS A 81 -2.00 -10.52 -8.04
N THR A 82 -1.02 -9.84 -7.44
CA THR A 82 0.37 -10.29 -7.39
C THR A 82 0.48 -11.57 -6.56
N ILE A 83 0.84 -12.66 -7.21
CA ILE A 83 1.19 -13.95 -6.59
C ILE A 83 2.71 -14.14 -6.60
N ALA A 84 3.23 -14.99 -5.71
CA ALA A 84 4.65 -15.30 -5.60
C ALA A 84 5.15 -16.21 -6.73
#